data_AF-A0ABD4Q8G6-F1
#
_entry.id   AF-A0ABD4Q8G6-F1
#
_cell.length_a   1.000
_cell.length_b   1.000
_cell.length_c   1.000
_cell.angle_alpha   90.00
_cell.angle_beta   90.00
_cell.angle_gamma   90.00
#
_symmetry.space_group_name_H-M   'P 1'
#
loop_
_entity.id
_entity.type
_entity.pdbx_description
1 polymer ?
#
loop_
_entity_poly.entity_id
_entity_poly.type
_entity_poly.pdbx_seq_one_letter_code
_entity_poly.pdbx_strand_id
1 'polypeptide(L)' 'MLTADGIFLGVSTKPEYVTLRLANRHGLVTGATGTGKTVSLQVMAEGFSAAGVPVFAADIKG' A
#
# COMPACT_ATOMS: atom_id res chain seq x y z
N MET A 1 -2.45 -6.80 -9.72
CA MET A 1 -2.61 -6.34 -11.11
C MET A 1 -2.08 -4.92 -11.18
N LEU A 2 -0.81 -4.77 -11.54
CA LEU A 2 -0.16 -3.45 -11.64
C LEU A 2 -0.76 -2.71 -12.83
N THR A 3 -1.09 -1.43 -12.65
CA THR A 3 -1.29 -0.51 -13.77
C THR A 3 0.04 0.18 -14.00
N ALA A 4 0.37 0.56 -15.24
CA ALA A 4 1.70 1.11 -15.58
C ALA A 4 2.16 2.25 -14.64
N ASP A 5 1.20 3.00 -14.07
CA ASP A 5 1.47 4.19 -13.27
C ASP A 5 0.98 4.11 -11.81
N GLY A 6 0.57 2.94 -11.31
CA GLY A 6 -0.05 2.87 -9.97
C GLY A 6 -0.10 1.49 -9.31
N ILE A 7 0.00 1.51 -7.97
CA ILE A 7 -0.16 0.33 -7.11
C ILE A 7 -1.63 0.18 -6.71
N PHE A 8 -2.11 -1.06 -6.68
CA PHE A 8 -3.47 -1.37 -6.25
C PHE A 8 -3.58 -1.23 -4.72
N LEU A 9 -4.60 -0.53 -4.23
CA LEU A 9 -4.87 -0.41 -2.79
C LEU A 9 -6.04 -1.28 -2.33
N GLY A 10 -7.08 -1.42 -3.14
CA GLY A 10 -8.31 -2.09 -2.74
C GLY A 10 -9.48 -1.73 -3.65
N VAL A 11 -10.68 -2.12 -3.26
CA VAL A 11 -11.91 -1.85 -4.01
C VAL A 11 -12.85 -1.03 -3.14
N SER A 12 -13.31 0.11 -3.67
CA SER A 12 -14.41 0.90 -3.12
C SER A 12 -15.71 0.54 -3.88
N THR A 13 -16.30 1.48 -4.60
CA THR A 13 -17.25 1.24 -5.71
C THR A 13 -16.54 0.78 -7.00
N LYS A 14 -15.23 1.00 -7.09
CA LYS A 14 -14.35 0.60 -8.17
C LYS A 14 -12.95 0.26 -7.62
N PRO A 15 -12.07 -0.39 -8.40
CA PRO A 15 -10.67 -0.56 -8.02
C PRO A 15 -9.99 0.79 -7.77
N GLU A 16 -9.32 0.92 -6.62
CA GLU A 16 -8.59 2.11 -6.20
C GLU A 16 -7.08 1.87 -6.25
N TYR A 17 -6.35 2.90 -6.67
CA TYR A 17 -4.90 2.84 -6.88
C TYR A 17 -4.21 4.06 -6.31
N VAL A 18 -2.97 3.89 -5.84
CA VAL A 18 -2.04 5.00 -5.59
C VAL A 18 -1.16 5.20 -6.81
N THR A 19 -1.22 6.39 -7.37
CA THR A 19 -0.33 6.80 -8.46
C THR A 19 1.11 6.85 -7.96
N LEU A 20 2.02 6.13 -8.61
CA LEU A 20 3.44 6.04 -8.21
C LEU A 20 4.10 7.42 -8.14
N ARG A 21 3.78 8.31 -9.09
CA ARG A 21 4.30 9.70 -9.11
C ARG A 21 3.88 10.54 -7.88
N LEU A 22 2.81 10.16 -7.19
CA LEU A 22 2.29 10.86 -6.01
C LEU A 22 2.58 10.11 -4.69
N ALA A 23 3.22 8.94 -4.76
CA ALA A 23 3.47 8.07 -3.61
C ALA A 23 4.56 8.59 -2.66
N ASN A 24 5.29 9.65 -3.05
CA ASN A 24 6.26 10.34 -2.19
C ASN A 24 5.60 11.23 -1.12
N ARG A 25 4.27 11.34 -1.11
CA ARG A 25 3.52 12.00 -0.04
C ARG A 25 3.34 11.05 1.12
N HIS A 26 3.60 11.53 2.34
CA HIS A 26 3.38 10.73 3.55
C HIS A 26 1.91 10.30 3.64
N GLY A 27 1.69 8.99 3.85
CA GLY A 27 0.38 8.40 4.09
C GLY A 27 0.22 7.96 5.54
N LEU A 28 -1.03 7.80 5.98
CA LEU A 28 -1.37 7.30 7.30
C LEU A 28 -2.36 6.14 7.16
N VAL A 29 -1.96 4.94 7.61
CA VAL A 29 -2.85 3.79 7.79
C VAL A 29 -3.21 3.72 9.27
N THR A 30 -4.48 3.96 9.58
CA THR A 30 -5.02 3.94 10.96
C THR A 30 -6.26 3.06 11.06
N GLY A 31 -6.61 2.66 12.28
CA GLY A 31 -7.72 1.74 12.55
C GLY A 31 -7.58 1.02 13.90
N ALA A 32 -8.65 0.37 14.36
CA ALA A 32 -8.64 -0.40 15.60
C ALA A 32 -7.83 -1.72 15.47
N THR A 33 -7.63 -2.44 16.58
CA THR A 33 -7.02 -3.79 16.52
C THR A 33 -7.93 -4.73 15.72
N GLY A 34 -7.34 -5.55 14.84
CA GLY A 34 -8.09 -6.50 14.01
C GLY A 34 -8.70 -5.90 12.73
N THR A 35 -8.52 -4.60 12.44
CA THR A 35 -9.05 -3.97 11.21
C THR A 35 -8.10 -4.04 10.01
N GLY A 36 -7.13 -4.95 10.03
CA GLY A 36 -6.28 -5.21 8.86
C GLY A 36 -5.12 -4.24 8.63
N LYS A 37 -4.75 -3.35 9.57
CA LYS A 37 -3.64 -2.39 9.40
C LYS A 37 -2.32 -3.04 8.90
N THR A 38 -1.90 -4.14 9.54
CA THR A 38 -0.67 -4.87 9.16
C THR A 38 -0.77 -5.41 7.74
N VAL A 39 -1.88 -6.07 7.40
CA VAL A 39 -2.11 -6.60 6.05
C VAL A 39 -2.17 -5.48 5.01
N SER A 40 -2.79 -4.33 5.34
CA SER A 40 -2.79 -3.16 4.45
C SER A 40 -1.38 -2.65 4.15
N LEU A 41 -0.50 -2.56 5.16
CA LEU A 41 0.90 -2.17 4.94
C LEU A 41 1.68 -3.20 4.13
N GLN A 42 1.43 -4.50 4.33
CA GLN A 42 2.04 -5.58 3.55
C GLN A 42 1.66 -5.50 2.06
N VAL A 43 0.37 -5.34 1.75
CA VAL A 43 -0.11 -5.19 0.37
C VAL A 43 0.51 -3.96 -0.31
N MET A 44 0.62 -2.84 0.41
CA MET A 44 1.30 -1.65 -0.12
C MET A 44 2.79 -1.92 -0.38
N ALA A 45 3.48 -2.58 0.54
CA ALA A 45 4.89 -2.92 0.39
C ALA A 45 5.14 -3.87 -0.80
N GLU A 46 4.31 -4.89 -0.96
CA GLU A 46 4.36 -5.80 -2.12
C GLU A 46 4.12 -5.05 -3.43
N GLY A 47 3.12 -4.16 -3.46
CA GLY A 47 2.81 -3.34 -4.63
C GLY A 47 3.95 -2.42 -5.04
N PHE A 48 4.59 -1.76 -4.08
CA PHE A 48 5.76 -0.90 -4.33
C PHE A 48 6.98 -1.71 -4.79
N SER A 49 7.26 -2.83 -4.13
CA SER A 49 8.35 -3.74 -4.51
C SER A 49 8.16 -4.27 -5.94
N ALA A 50 6.94 -4.69 -6.30
CA ALA A 50 6.62 -5.15 -7.65
C ALA A 50 6.72 -4.03 -8.71
N ALA A 51 6.62 -2.76 -8.31
CA ALA A 51 6.89 -1.60 -9.16
C ALA A 51 8.38 -1.20 -9.21
N GLY A 52 9.27 -1.98 -8.58
CA GLY A 52 10.72 -1.73 -8.55
C GLY A 52 11.16 -0.70 -7.52
N VAL A 53 10.29 -0.30 -6.59
CA VAL A 53 10.61 0.65 -5.52
C VAL A 53 11.18 -0.12 -4.32
N PRO A 54 12.38 0.21 -3.82
CA PRO A 54 12.89 -0.37 -2.58
C PRO A 54 12.00 -0.01 -1.40
N VAL A 55 11.53 -1.01 -0.65
CA VAL A 55 10.66 -0.81 0.51
C VAL A 55 11.39 -1.18 1.79
N PHE A 56 11.33 -0.30 2.78
CA PHE A 56 11.67 -0.59 4.17
C PHE A 56 10.38 -0.56 4.99
N ALA A 57 10.07 -1.67 5.66
CA ALA A 57 8.90 -1.79 6.53
C ALA A 57 9.36 -2.12 7.95
N ALA A 58 9.11 -1.20 8.88
CA ALA A 58 9.27 -1.46 10.30
C ALA A 58 7.90 -1.86 10.88
N ASP A 59 7.73 -3.14 11.20
CA ASP A 59 6.54 -3.66 11.89
C ASP A 59 6.90 -4.09 13.31
N ILE A 60 6.25 -3.50 14.30
CA ILE A 60 6.45 -3.80 15.72
C ILE A 60 5.73 -5.10 16.11
N LYS A 61 4.69 -5.50 15.35
CA LYS A 61 3.82 -6.61 15.74
C LYS A 61 4.17 -7.95 15.10
N GLY A 62 4.76 -7.97 13.90
CA GLY A 62 5.10 -9.21 13.18
C GLY A 62 3.88 -9.95 12.64
#